data_AF-F8GH27-F1
#
_entry.id   AF-F8GH27-F1
#
_cell.length_a   1.000
_cell.length_b   1.000
_cell.length_c   1.000
_cell.angle_alpha   90.00
_cell.angle_beta   90.00
_cell.angle_gamma   90.00
#
_symmetry.space_group_name_H-M   'P 1'
#
loop_
_entity.id
_entity.type
_entity.pdbx_description
1 polymer ?
#
loop_
_entity_poly.entity_id
_entity_poly.type
_entity_poly.pdbx_seq_one_letter_code
_entity_poly.pdbx_strand_id
1 'polypeptide(L)'
;MNKAEIQDNHKVNAYLSEWKANHKLLEAGQLRRAKMHAARLIDTIDDKKNLTPALHQLLETSLVLETTDSKILAAYLQQSPAFIRTEFQKILSFLGKHQKNSKSFF
;
A
#
# COMPACT_ATOMS: atom_id res chain seq x y z
N MET A 1 27.85 25.09 34.66
CA MET A 1 27.46 24.07 33.65
C MET A 1 28.72 23.48 33.06
N ASN A 2 28.89 22.16 33.16
CA ASN A 2 30.11 21.46 32.76
C ASN A 2 30.11 21.18 31.25
N LYS A 3 31.24 21.43 30.58
CA LYS A 3 31.42 21.22 29.12
C LYS A 3 31.27 19.74 28.71
N ALA A 4 31.52 18.81 29.64
CA ALA A 4 31.39 17.37 29.41
C ALA A 4 29.93 16.91 29.24
N GLU A 5 28.99 17.45 30.02
CA GLU A 5 27.55 17.13 29.87
C GLU A 5 26.98 17.63 28.53
N ILE A 6 27.47 18.78 28.04
CA ILE A 6 27.03 19.36 26.76
C ILE A 6 27.50 18.50 25.58
N GLN A 7 28.72 17.96 25.66
CA GLN A 7 29.31 17.13 24.60
C GLN A 7 28.65 15.74 24.53
N ASP A 8 28.22 15.19 25.67
CA ASP A 8 27.53 13.90 25.75
C ASP A 8 26.09 14.00 25.20
N ASN A 9 25.39 15.08 25.54
CA ASN A 9 24.02 15.32 25.06
C ASN A 9 23.95 15.56 23.54
N HIS A 10 24.98 16.16 22.93
CA HIS A 10 25.06 16.32 21.48
C HIS A 10 25.28 14.99 20.74
N LYS A 11 26.08 14.08 21.30
CA LYS A 11 26.27 12.74 20.73
C LYS A 11 24.99 11.92 20.79
N VAL A 12 24.28 11.94 21.93
CA VAL A 12 23.00 11.23 22.10
C VAL A 12 21.95 11.72 21.09
N ASN A 13 21.85 13.04 20.87
CA ASN A 13 20.92 13.59 19.88
C ASN A 13 21.29 13.20 18.43
N ALA A 14 22.57 13.12 18.10
CA ALA A 14 23.03 12.66 16.79
C ALA A 14 22.69 11.18 16.54
N TYR A 15 22.91 10.30 17.53
CA TYR A 15 22.50 8.89 17.43
C TYR A 15 20.99 8.72 17.30
N LEU A 16 20.21 9.52 18.05
CA LEU A 16 18.75 9.46 17.98
C LEU A 16 18.22 9.92 16.62
N SER A 17 18.81 10.96 16.02
CA SER A 17 18.40 11.45 14.70
C SER A 17 18.77 10.46 13.60
N GLU A 18 19.94 9.84 13.68
CA GLU A 18 20.39 8.78 12.77
C GLU A 18 19.49 7.55 12.87
N TRP A 19 19.17 7.09 14.09
CA TRP A 19 18.24 5.98 14.30
C TRP A 19 16.85 6.26 13.72
N LYS A 20 16.29 7.46 13.95
CA LYS A 20 15.01 7.87 13.38
C LYS A 20 15.05 7.92 11.85
N ALA A 21 16.14 8.40 11.26
CA ALA A 21 16.32 8.45 9.81
C ALA A 21 16.40 7.03 9.21
N ASN A 22 17.19 6.15 9.84
CA ASN A 22 17.32 4.76 9.44
C ASN A 22 15.99 4.01 9.57
N HIS A 23 15.24 4.23 10.65
CA HIS A 23 13.90 3.65 10.82
C HIS A 23 12.94 4.10 9.71
N LYS A 24 12.88 5.39 9.42
CA LYS A 24 12.06 5.94 8.33
C LYS A 24 12.46 5.37 6.95
N LEU A 25 13.75 5.13 6.72
CA LEU A 25 14.26 4.52 5.50
C LEU A 25 13.87 3.03 5.42
N LEU A 26 13.95 2.30 6.53
CA LEU A 26 13.52 0.90 6.63
C LEU A 26 12.02 0.76 6.34
N GLU A 27 11.19 1.61 6.95
CA GLU A 27 9.74 1.69 6.69
C GLU A 27 9.46 2.05 5.22
N ALA A 28 10.17 3.04 4.66
CA ALA A 28 10.04 3.41 3.25
C ALA A 28 10.45 2.25 2.32
N GLY A 29 11.48 1.49 2.69
CA GLY A 29 11.93 0.30 1.97
C GLY A 29 10.91 -0.84 2.02
N GLN A 30 10.28 -1.05 3.18
CA GLN A 30 9.17 -2.01 3.35
C GLN A 30 7.96 -1.60 2.50
N LEU A 31 7.56 -0.33 2.55
CA LEU A 31 6.48 0.21 1.74
C LEU A 31 6.76 0.04 0.24
N ARG A 32 7.98 0.32 -0.20
CA ARG A 32 8.39 0.13 -1.60
C ARG A 32 8.25 -1.33 -2.03
N ARG A 33 8.66 -2.27 -1.17
CA ARG A 33 8.50 -3.71 -1.44
C ARG A 33 7.04 -4.11 -1.47
N ALA A 34 6.22 -3.66 -0.51
CA ALA A 34 4.78 -3.95 -0.48
C ALA A 34 4.09 -3.49 -1.77
N LYS A 35 4.36 -2.25 -2.21
CA LYS A 35 3.88 -1.73 -3.50
C LYS A 35 4.32 -2.57 -4.69
N MET A 36 5.59 -2.96 -4.74
CA MET A 36 6.11 -3.80 -5.82
C MET A 36 5.43 -5.17 -5.87
N HIS A 37 5.23 -5.81 -4.71
CA HIS A 37 4.52 -7.10 -4.63
C HIS A 37 3.06 -6.96 -5.02
N ALA A 38 2.37 -5.90 -4.57
CA ALA A 38 1.00 -5.61 -4.97
C ALA A 38 0.88 -5.40 -6.49
N ALA A 39 1.75 -4.59 -7.09
CA ALA A 39 1.76 -4.35 -8.53
C ALA A 39 1.95 -5.65 -9.33
N ARG A 40 2.93 -6.48 -8.96
CA ARG A 40 3.17 -7.77 -9.63
C ARG A 40 1.98 -8.73 -9.52
N LEU A 41 1.32 -8.75 -8.36
CA LEU A 41 0.13 -9.57 -8.16
C LEU A 41 -1.00 -9.09 -9.08
N ILE A 42 -1.23 -7.78 -9.16
CA ILE A 42 -2.27 -7.19 -10.00
C ILE A 42 -1.98 -7.44 -11.48
N ASP A 43 -0.74 -7.26 -11.93
CA ASP A 43 -0.32 -7.57 -13.31
C ASP A 43 -0.55 -9.04 -13.68
N THR A 44 -0.43 -9.96 -12.71
CA THR A 44 -0.69 -11.39 -12.91
C THR A 44 -2.19 -11.67 -13.03
N ILE A 45 -3.01 -10.96 -12.26
CA ILE A 45 -4.48 -11.11 -12.25
C ILE A 45 -5.11 -10.44 -13.48
N ASP A 46 -4.54 -9.33 -13.93
CA ASP A 46 -5.00 -8.52 -15.04
C ASP A 46 -4.03 -8.57 -16.23
N ASP A 47 -3.68 -9.80 -16.64
CA ASP A 47 -2.78 -10.10 -17.76
C ASP A 47 -3.15 -9.35 -19.06
N LYS A 48 -4.46 -9.15 -19.28
CA LYS A 48 -5.05 -8.48 -20.43
C LYS A 48 -5.27 -6.97 -20.24
N LYS A 49 -4.86 -6.40 -19.10
CA LYS A 49 -5.00 -4.96 -18.78
C LYS A 49 -6.44 -4.44 -18.90
N ASN A 50 -7.39 -5.23 -18.42
CA ASN A 50 -8.82 -4.93 -18.43
C ASN A 50 -9.23 -4.04 -17.25
N LEU A 51 -8.42 -3.94 -16.19
CA LEU A 51 -8.67 -3.03 -15.09
C LEU A 51 -8.33 -1.60 -15.50
N THR A 52 -9.22 -0.67 -15.14
CA THR A 52 -8.93 0.74 -15.30
C THR A 52 -7.83 1.16 -14.31
N PRO A 53 -7.08 2.23 -14.61
CA PRO A 53 -6.06 2.75 -13.69
C PRO A 53 -6.60 3.04 -12.29
N ALA A 54 -7.85 3.50 -12.18
CA ALA A 54 -8.51 3.75 -10.89
C ALA A 54 -8.74 2.46 -10.08
N LEU A 55 -9.17 1.38 -10.74
CA LEU A 55 -9.34 0.08 -10.09
C LEU A 55 -7.99 -0.53 -9.68
N HIS A 56 -6.96 -0.35 -10.52
CA HIS A 56 -5.60 -0.77 -10.21
C HIS A 56 -5.05 -0.06 -8.97
N GLN A 57 -5.21 1.26 -8.90
CA GLN A 57 -4.77 2.06 -7.75
C GLN A 57 -5.52 1.68 -6.47
N LEU A 58 -6.83 1.41 -6.57
CA LEU A 58 -7.63 0.95 -5.44
C LEU A 58 -7.15 -0.41 -4.92
N LEU A 59 -6.92 -1.38 -5.81
CA LEU A 59 -6.38 -2.69 -5.48
C LEU A 59 -4.99 -2.58 -4.82
N GLU A 60 -4.08 -1.83 -5.42
CA GLU A 60 -2.73 -1.63 -4.88
C GLU A 60 -2.80 -1.03 -3.47
N THR A 61 -3.61 0.00 -3.29
CA THR A 61 -3.79 0.67 -1.98
C THR A 61 -4.39 -0.27 -0.95
N SER A 62 -5.38 -1.09 -1.32
CA SER A 62 -5.98 -2.07 -0.41
C SER A 62 -4.99 -3.16 0.03
N LEU A 63 -4.08 -3.57 -0.85
CA LEU A 63 -3.05 -4.56 -0.54
C LEU A 63 -1.94 -3.96 0.32
N VAL A 64 -1.50 -2.75 0.01
CA VAL A 64 -0.43 -2.07 0.76
C VAL A 64 -0.86 -1.67 2.16
N LEU A 65 -2.12 -1.27 2.34
CA LEU A 65 -2.69 -0.93 3.64
C LEU A 65 -3.34 -2.12 4.34
N GLU A 66 -3.36 -3.29 3.69
CA GLU A 66 -3.99 -4.52 4.19
C GLU A 66 -5.43 -4.32 4.69
N THR A 67 -6.22 -3.54 3.94
CA THR A 67 -7.59 -3.16 4.36
C THR A 67 -8.55 -3.05 3.19
N THR A 68 -9.81 -3.37 3.45
CA THR A 68 -10.94 -3.16 2.55
C THR A 68 -11.93 -2.13 3.10
N ASP A 69 -11.60 -1.44 4.20
CA ASP A 69 -12.48 -0.44 4.79
C ASP A 69 -12.61 0.77 3.84
N SER A 70 -13.82 0.96 3.32
CA SER A 70 -14.14 2.04 2.39
C SER A 70 -13.85 3.44 2.94
N LYS A 71 -13.89 3.67 4.26
CA LYS A 71 -13.59 4.96 4.88
C LYS A 71 -12.08 5.23 4.91
N ILE A 72 -11.29 4.24 5.29
CA ILE A 72 -9.83 4.34 5.32
C ILE A 72 -9.29 4.57 3.92
N LEU A 73 -9.75 3.78 2.96
CA LEU A 73 -9.33 3.89 1.57
C LEU A 73 -9.82 5.18 0.91
N ALA A 74 -11.03 5.64 1.23
CA ALA A 74 -11.54 6.94 0.78
C ALA A 74 -10.66 8.09 1.26
N ALA A 75 -10.28 8.09 2.55
CA ALA A 75 -9.38 9.09 3.10
C ALA A 75 -8.00 9.06 2.42
N TYR A 76 -7.44 7.88 2.20
CA TYR A 76 -6.12 7.72 1.57
C TYR A 76 -6.13 8.16 0.09
N LEU A 77 -7.17 7.77 -0.66
CA LEU A 77 -7.29 8.05 -2.09
C LEU A 77 -7.93 9.42 -2.39
N GLN A 78 -8.33 10.16 -1.36
CA GLN A 78 -9.06 11.44 -1.49
C GLN A 78 -10.34 11.30 -2.33
N GLN A 79 -11.06 10.20 -2.14
CA GLN A 79 -12.31 9.88 -2.82
C GLN A 79 -13.46 9.76 -1.82
N SER A 80 -14.71 9.73 -2.30
CA SER A 80 -15.85 9.46 -1.41
C SER A 80 -15.94 7.96 -1.05
N PRO A 81 -16.38 7.58 0.16
CA PRO A 81 -16.61 6.17 0.51
C PRO A 81 -17.61 5.46 -0.40
N ALA A 82 -18.58 6.20 -0.95
CA ALA A 82 -19.54 5.67 -1.91
C ALA A 82 -18.85 5.27 -3.22
N PHE A 83 -17.97 6.11 -3.74
CA PHE A 83 -17.16 5.82 -4.93
C PHE A 83 -16.25 4.60 -4.71
N ILE A 84 -15.57 4.51 -3.56
CA ILE A 84 -14.72 3.36 -3.23
C ILE A 84 -15.53 2.06 -3.25
N ARG A 85 -16.73 2.04 -2.69
CA ARG A 85 -17.60 0.86 -2.73
C ARG A 85 -17.98 0.48 -4.15
N THR A 86 -18.36 1.45 -4.99
CA THR A 86 -18.73 1.16 -6.39
C THR A 86 -17.56 0.59 -7.18
N GLU A 87 -16.35 1.10 -6.98
CA GLU A 87 -15.15 0.59 -7.64
C GLU A 87 -14.78 -0.82 -7.13
N PHE A 88 -14.90 -1.11 -5.83
CA PHE A 88 -14.71 -2.47 -5.32
C PHE A 88 -15.70 -3.47 -5.90
N GLN A 89 -16.96 -3.08 -6.09
CA GLN A 89 -17.93 -3.97 -6.75
C GLN A 89 -17.54 -4.29 -8.19
N LYS A 90 -16.91 -3.37 -8.91
CA LYS A 90 -16.36 -3.62 -10.26
C LYS A 90 -15.20 -4.61 -10.19
N ILE A 91 -14.29 -4.47 -9.22
CA ILE A 91 -13.19 -5.42 -8.98
C ILE A 91 -13.74 -6.82 -8.68
N LEU A 92 -14.70 -6.95 -7.77
CA LEU A 92 -15.31 -8.24 -7.44
C LEU A 92 -16.02 -8.87 -8.65
N SER A 93 -16.71 -8.05 -9.44
CA SER A 93 -17.33 -8.49 -10.69
C SER A 93 -16.30 -8.98 -11.70
N PHE A 94 -15.15 -8.30 -11.81
CA PHE A 94 -14.04 -8.69 -12.67
C PHE A 94 -13.42 -10.02 -12.24
N LEU A 95 -13.08 -10.16 -10.96
CA LEU A 95 -12.52 -11.39 -10.39
C LEU A 95 -13.51 -12.57 -10.47
N GLY A 96 -14.79 -12.32 -10.22
CA GLY A 96 -15.85 -13.33 -10.33
C GLY A 96 -16.06 -13.82 -11.77
N LYS A 97 -15.82 -12.99 -12.79
CA LYS A 97 -15.80 -13.42 -14.19
C LYS A 97 -14.62 -14.37 -14.47
N HIS A 98 -13.44 -14.08 -13.93
CA HIS A 98 -12.27 -14.98 -14.02
C HIS A 98 -12.53 -16.33 -13.33
N GLN A 99 -13.22 -16.35 -12.19
CA GLN A 99 -13.60 -17.60 -11.51
C GLN A 99 -14.57 -18.46 -12.32
N LYS A 100 -15.56 -17.85 -13.00
CA LYS A 100 -16.50 -18.59 -13.85
C LYS A 100 -15.81 -19.16 -15.09
N ASN A 101 -14.87 -18.41 -15.67
CA ASN A 101 -14.14 -18.82 -16.87
C ASN A 101 -13.04 -19.87 -16.59
N SER A 102 -12.64 -20.06 -15.33
CA SER A 102 -11.65 -21.09 -14.94
C SER A 102 -12.27 -22.46 -14.60
N LYS A 103 -13.61 -22.59 -14.58
CA LYS A 103 -14.32 -23.86 -14.34
C LYS A 103 -14.47 -24.74 -15.60
N SER A 104 -13.47 -24.83 -16.46
CA SER A 104 -13.49 -25.68 -17.66
C SER A 104 -12.22 -26.52 -17.80
N PHE A 105 -11.85 -27.25 -16.75
CA PHE A 105 -10.88 -28.34 -16.86
C PHE A 105 -11.16 -29.40 -15.78
N PHE A 106 -12.32 -30.05 -15.84
CA PHE A 106 -12.55 -31.40 -15.34
C PHE A 106 -13.65 -32.05 -16.17
#